data_AF-A0A7S0SRR7-F1
#
_entry.id   AF-A0A7S0SRR7-F1
#
_cell.length_a   1.000
_cell.length_b   1.000
_cell.length_c   1.000
_cell.angle_alpha   90.00
_cell.angle_beta   90.00
_cell.angle_gamma   90.00
#
_symmetry.space_group_name_H-M   'P 1'
#
loop_
_entity.id
_entity.type
_entity.pdbx_description
1 polymer ?
#
loop_
_entity_poly.entity_id
_entity_poly.type
_entity_poly.pdbx_seq_one_letter_code
_entity_poly.pdbx_strand_id
1 'polypeptide(L)'
;MFDPNKISKDKAQKAMKKRALTDVKLWAEKLVPESLKEGLIIDIREVVCGDPSCAPVDTVFTLVWENGGRGVFAVPLVIEEIQPEDVDDIFPDEDCLSKWKAGIKCDWPPKPPLRFGIGERVECRIGP
;
A
#
# COMPACT_ATOMS: atom_id res chain seq x y z
N MET A 1 18.22 -8.15 31.98
CA MET A 1 17.05 -8.26 32.87
C MET A 1 15.87 -8.68 31.99
N PHE A 2 15.37 -9.91 32.16
CA PHE A 2 14.28 -10.49 31.37
C PHE A 2 12.95 -10.24 32.09
N ASP A 3 12.08 -9.40 31.53
CA ASP A 3 10.76 -9.11 32.11
C ASP A 3 9.68 -10.01 31.45
N PRO A 4 9.13 -11.02 32.16
CA PRO A 4 8.11 -11.91 31.60
C PRO A 4 6.80 -11.20 31.21
N ASN A 5 6.51 -10.03 31.79
CA ASN A 5 5.36 -9.19 31.43
C ASN A 5 5.50 -8.46 30.09
N LYS A 6 6.71 -8.29 29.53
CA LYS A 6 6.88 -7.75 28.17
C LYS A 6 6.50 -8.78 27.11
N ILE A 7 6.80 -10.06 27.37
CA ILE A 7 6.55 -11.17 26.45
C ILE A 7 5.04 -11.40 26.21
N SER A 8 4.20 -11.23 27.24
CA SER A 8 2.75 -11.39 27.10
C SER A 8 2.13 -10.26 26.28
N LYS A 9 2.59 -9.02 26.49
CA LYS A 9 2.15 -7.84 25.72
C LYS A 9 2.59 -7.93 24.25
N ASP A 10 3.83 -8.35 23.99
CA ASP A 10 4.33 -8.55 22.63
C ASP A 10 3.56 -9.65 21.87
N LYS A 11 3.17 -10.73 22.56
CA LYS A 11 2.35 -11.80 21.97
C LYS A 11 0.94 -11.32 21.63
N ALA A 12 0.33 -10.51 22.49
CA ALA A 12 -0.99 -9.94 22.25
C ALA A 12 -0.98 -8.98 21.06
N GLN A 13 0.02 -8.07 20.99
CA GLN A 13 0.18 -7.15 19.86
C GLN A 13 0.43 -7.89 18.53
N LYS A 14 1.30 -8.90 18.53
CA LYS A 14 1.52 -9.72 17.32
C LYS A 14 0.28 -10.47 16.86
N ALA A 15 -0.57 -10.92 17.79
CA ALA A 15 -1.83 -11.58 17.46
C ALA A 15 -2.84 -10.60 16.85
N MET A 16 -2.91 -9.36 17.37
CA MET A 16 -3.74 -8.31 16.80
C MET A 16 -3.29 -7.93 15.38
N LYS A 17 -1.99 -7.70 15.17
CA LYS A 17 -1.43 -7.43 13.83
C LYS A 17 -1.74 -8.51 12.81
N LYS A 18 -1.67 -9.78 13.21
CA LYS A 18 -2.00 -10.91 12.32
C LYS A 18 -3.47 -10.93 11.92
N ARG A 19 -4.38 -10.54 12.83
CA ARG A 19 -5.81 -10.44 12.53
C ARG A 19 -6.06 -9.31 11.55
N ALA A 20 -5.55 -8.11 11.86
CA ALA A 20 -5.63 -6.95 10.98
C ALA A 20 -5.08 -7.26 9.57
N LEU A 21 -3.94 -7.94 9.47
CA LEU A 21 -3.39 -8.34 8.16
C LEU A 21 -4.30 -9.32 7.40
N THR A 22 -4.99 -10.21 8.11
CA THR A 22 -5.94 -11.15 7.49
C THR A 22 -7.19 -10.40 7.01
N ASP A 23 -7.69 -9.46 7.81
CA ASP A 23 -8.87 -8.66 7.50
C ASP A 23 -8.61 -7.74 6.29
N VAL A 24 -7.49 -7.03 6.29
CA VAL A 24 -7.04 -6.18 5.18
C VAL A 24 -6.84 -6.99 3.89
N LYS A 25 -6.30 -8.20 4.00
CA LYS A 25 -6.17 -9.11 2.84
C LYS A 25 -7.55 -9.51 2.30
N LEU A 26 -8.50 -9.85 3.17
CA LEU A 26 -9.87 -10.19 2.76
C LEU A 26 -10.58 -9.01 2.10
N TRP A 27 -10.34 -7.77 2.54
CA TRP A 27 -10.88 -6.57 1.90
C TRP A 27 -10.29 -6.38 0.50
N ALA A 28 -8.96 -6.45 0.38
CA ALA A 28 -8.28 -6.38 -0.92
C ALA A 28 -8.76 -7.48 -1.90
N GLU A 29 -8.94 -8.72 -1.44
CA GLU A 29 -9.44 -9.82 -2.27
C GLU A 29 -10.89 -9.64 -2.75
N LYS A 30 -11.71 -8.86 -2.04
CA LYS A 30 -13.08 -8.52 -2.46
C LYS A 30 -13.10 -7.49 -3.58
N LEU A 31 -12.15 -6.55 -3.58
CA LEU A 31 -12.04 -5.49 -4.58
C LEU A 31 -11.45 -5.94 -5.90
N VAL A 32 -10.65 -7.01 -5.90
CA VAL A 32 -10.13 -7.59 -7.14
C VAL A 32 -11.30 -8.24 -7.91
N PRO A 33 -11.50 -7.92 -9.20
CA PRO A 33 -12.51 -8.58 -10.02
C PRO A 33 -12.14 -10.04 -10.28
N GLU A 34 -13.15 -10.94 -10.34
CA GLU A 34 -12.95 -12.40 -10.42
C GLU A 34 -12.05 -12.83 -11.60
N SER A 35 -12.15 -12.13 -12.74
CA SER A 35 -11.32 -12.35 -13.93
C SER A 35 -9.82 -12.11 -13.71
N LEU A 36 -9.46 -11.33 -12.70
CA LEU A 36 -8.08 -10.99 -12.35
C LEU A 36 -7.58 -11.74 -11.10
N LYS A 37 -8.43 -12.53 -10.43
CA LYS A 37 -8.05 -13.32 -9.24
C LYS A 37 -7.20 -14.55 -9.56
N GLU A 38 -7.33 -15.11 -10.76
CA GLU A 38 -6.58 -16.30 -11.15
C GLU A 38 -5.08 -16.06 -11.08
N GLY A 39 -4.39 -16.84 -10.24
CA GLY A 39 -2.95 -16.75 -10.03
C GLY A 39 -2.48 -15.49 -9.32
N LEU A 40 -3.36 -14.75 -8.63
CA LEU A 40 -2.99 -13.55 -7.88
C LEU A 40 -2.46 -13.89 -6.48
N ILE A 41 -1.29 -13.36 -6.16
CA ILE A 41 -0.65 -13.38 -4.85
C ILE A 41 -0.61 -11.95 -4.32
N ILE A 42 -1.25 -11.71 -3.19
CA ILE A 42 -1.23 -10.43 -2.48
C ILE A 42 -0.26 -10.52 -1.30
N ASP A 43 0.82 -9.76 -1.36
CA ASP A 43 1.81 -9.60 -0.29
C ASP A 43 1.66 -8.22 0.35
N ILE A 44 1.45 -8.18 1.67
CA ILE A 44 1.22 -6.94 2.43
C ILE A 44 2.37 -6.75 3.40
N ARG A 45 3.04 -5.60 3.35
CA ARG A 45 4.17 -5.28 4.22
C ARG A 45 4.09 -3.87 4.76
N GLU A 46 4.32 -3.74 6.07
CA GLU A 46 4.56 -2.44 6.69
C GLU A 46 6.00 -2.00 6.38
N VAL A 47 6.16 -0.84 5.75
CA VAL A 47 7.45 -0.20 5.49
C VAL A 47 7.56 1.01 6.39
N VAL A 48 8.49 0.93 7.34
CA VAL A 48 8.83 2.06 8.21
C VAL A 48 9.84 2.93 7.49
N CYS A 49 9.54 4.22 7.36
CA CYS A 49 10.51 5.18 6.86
C CYS A 49 11.74 5.18 7.80
N GLY A 50 12.94 4.94 7.26
CA GLY A 50 14.17 4.80 8.05
C GLY A 50 14.72 6.12 8.62
N ASP A 51 14.00 7.23 8.45
CA ASP A 51 14.39 8.55 8.94
C ASP A 51 13.64 8.87 10.25
N PRO A 52 14.32 9.10 11.38
CA PRO A 52 13.71 9.42 12.67
C PRO A 52 12.92 10.75 12.69
N SER A 53 13.04 11.58 11.66
CA SER A 53 12.25 12.81 11.48
C SER A 53 11.07 12.66 10.51
N CYS A 54 10.95 11.51 9.84
CA CYS A 54 9.88 11.21 8.88
C CYS A 54 8.92 10.17 9.48
N ALA A 55 7.68 10.56 9.75
CA ALA A 55 6.58 9.62 10.01
C ALA A 55 5.47 9.91 9.00
N PRO A 56 4.92 8.89 8.30
CA PRO A 56 4.29 7.70 8.90
C PRO A 56 4.87 6.34 8.43
N VAL A 57 4.31 5.24 8.97
CA VAL A 57 4.51 3.87 8.47
C VAL A 57 3.56 3.64 7.30
N ASP A 58 4.07 3.14 6.19
CA ASP A 58 3.25 2.84 5.02
C ASP A 58 2.95 1.35 4.96
N THR A 59 1.68 0.99 4.75
CA THR A 59 1.30 -0.38 4.41
C THR A 59 1.35 -0.54 2.90
N VAL A 60 2.36 -1.26 2.42
CA VAL A 60 2.59 -1.53 1.00
C VAL A 60 1.92 -2.84 0.60
N PHE A 61 1.11 -2.77 -0.44
CA PHE A 61 0.46 -3.89 -1.08
C PHE A 61 1.21 -4.21 -2.37
N THR A 62 1.72 -5.43 -2.47
CA THR A 62 2.34 -5.97 -3.68
C THR A 62 1.44 -7.06 -4.26
N LEU A 63 0.92 -6.81 -5.45
CA LEU A 63 0.14 -7.76 -6.23
C LEU A 63 1.09 -8.44 -7.23
N VAL A 64 1.18 -9.77 -7.17
CA VAL A 64 2.01 -10.56 -8.09
C VAL A 64 1.13 -11.61 -8.75
N TRP A 65 1.14 -11.67 -10.07
CA TRP A 65 0.47 -12.71 -10.83
C TRP A 65 1.46 -13.79 -11.28
N GLU A 66 1.00 -15.03 -11.41
CA GLU A 66 1.81 -16.16 -11.89
C GLU A 66 2.44 -15.94 -13.28
N ASN A 67 1.80 -15.12 -14.11
CA ASN A 67 2.31 -14.75 -15.43
C ASN A 67 3.46 -13.73 -15.40
N GLY A 68 3.91 -13.30 -14.21
CA GLY A 68 4.98 -12.31 -14.03
C GLY A 68 4.51 -10.85 -13.95
N GLY A 69 3.20 -10.61 -14.05
CA GLY A 69 2.61 -9.30 -13.80
C GLY A 69 2.81 -8.85 -12.35
N ARG A 70 3.15 -7.57 -12.15
CA ARG A 70 3.36 -7.01 -10.81
C ARG A 70 2.77 -5.62 -10.69
N GLY A 71 1.99 -5.42 -9.63
CA GLY A 71 1.45 -4.13 -9.18
C GLY A 71 1.91 -3.81 -7.78
N VAL A 72 2.12 -2.53 -7.48
CA VAL A 72 2.46 -2.06 -6.13
C VAL A 72 1.67 -0.79 -5.86
N PHE A 73 1.02 -0.73 -4.69
CA PHE A 73 0.42 0.49 -4.16
C PHE A 73 0.66 0.54 -2.64
N ALA A 74 0.51 1.73 -2.05
CA ALA A 74 0.77 1.94 -0.63
C ALA A 74 -0.34 2.76 0.00
N VAL A 75 -0.70 2.41 1.22
CA VAL A 75 -1.62 3.16 2.08
C VAL A 75 -0.77 3.78 3.20
N PRO A 76 -0.83 5.11 3.41
CA PRO A 76 0.01 5.82 4.37
C PRO A 76 -0.49 5.67 5.82
N LEU A 77 -0.81 4.43 6.22
CA LEU A 77 -1.33 4.06 7.53
C LEU A 77 -0.72 2.74 8.00
N VAL A 78 -0.68 2.56 9.33
CA VAL A 78 -0.32 1.30 9.99
C VAL A 78 -1.44 0.28 9.76
N ILE A 79 -1.12 -1.01 9.63
CA ILE A 79 -2.12 -2.04 9.32
C ILE A 79 -3.25 -2.14 10.36
N GLU A 80 -2.99 -1.70 11.59
CA GLU A 80 -3.96 -1.69 12.70
C GLU A 80 -4.98 -0.55 12.57
N GLU A 81 -4.67 0.51 11.82
CA GLU A 81 -5.49 1.71 11.68
C GLU A 81 -6.25 1.74 10.34
N ILE A 82 -5.93 0.83 9.41
CA ILE A 82 -6.59 0.74 8.11
C ILE A 82 -8.05 0.33 8.27
N GLN A 83 -8.94 1.14 7.69
CA GLN A 83 -10.35 0.82 7.52
C GLN A 83 -10.63 0.33 6.09
N PRO A 84 -11.75 -0.37 5.86
CA PRO A 84 -12.11 -0.79 4.51
C PRO A 84 -12.23 0.39 3.52
N GLU A 85 -12.70 1.54 4.00
CA GLU A 85 -12.86 2.77 3.21
C GLU A 85 -11.51 3.28 2.68
N ASP A 86 -10.44 3.22 3.49
CA ASP A 86 -9.10 3.63 3.08
C ASP A 86 -8.53 2.73 1.98
N VAL A 87 -8.88 1.43 2.03
CA VAL A 87 -8.46 0.47 1.00
C VAL A 87 -9.22 0.77 -0.29
N ASP A 88 -10.54 0.99 -0.21
CA ASP A 88 -11.40 1.28 -1.37
C ASP A 88 -10.97 2.56 -2.10
N ASP A 89 -10.63 3.63 -1.35
CA ASP A 89 -10.25 4.92 -1.92
C ASP A 89 -8.91 4.90 -2.67
N ILE A 90 -7.94 4.12 -2.16
CA ILE A 90 -6.59 4.02 -2.72
C ILE A 90 -6.50 2.84 -3.70
N PHE A 91 -7.51 1.97 -3.76
CA PHE A 91 -7.47 0.77 -4.58
C PHE A 91 -7.31 1.12 -6.07
N PRO A 92 -6.43 0.41 -6.80
CA PRO A 92 -6.28 0.56 -8.24
C PRO A 92 -7.57 0.25 -9.00
N ASP A 93 -7.81 0.99 -10.06
CA ASP A 93 -8.90 0.71 -11.00
C ASP A 93 -8.68 -0.59 -11.78
N GLU A 94 -9.77 -1.14 -12.33
CA GLU A 94 -9.73 -2.38 -13.12
C GLU A 94 -8.78 -2.27 -14.33
N ASP A 95 -8.67 -1.09 -14.91
CA ASP A 95 -7.76 -0.79 -16.02
C ASP A 95 -6.29 -0.91 -15.61
N CYS A 96 -5.90 -0.39 -14.45
CA CYS A 96 -4.53 -0.52 -13.96
C CYS A 96 -4.23 -1.96 -13.52
N LEU A 97 -5.18 -2.65 -12.89
CA LEU A 97 -5.04 -4.06 -12.53
C LEU A 97 -4.83 -4.95 -13.76
N SER A 98 -5.59 -4.72 -14.83
CA SER A 98 -5.45 -5.47 -16.08
C SER A 98 -4.09 -5.21 -16.76
N LYS A 99 -3.61 -3.96 -16.74
CA LYS A 99 -2.26 -3.61 -17.21
C LYS A 99 -1.18 -4.30 -16.38
N TRP A 100 -1.28 -4.28 -15.06
CA TRP A 100 -0.34 -4.96 -14.18
C TRP A 100 -0.34 -6.48 -14.41
N LYS A 101 -1.51 -7.11 -14.56
CA LYS A 101 -1.61 -8.53 -14.94
C LYS A 101 -0.95 -8.79 -16.29
N ALA A 102 -1.10 -7.91 -17.27
CA ALA A 102 -0.42 -8.04 -18.57
C ALA A 102 1.09 -7.76 -18.53
N GLY A 103 1.65 -7.36 -17.38
CA GLY A 103 3.05 -6.95 -17.24
C GLY A 103 3.35 -5.55 -17.80
N ILE A 104 2.30 -4.77 -18.11
CA ILE A 104 2.42 -3.38 -18.56
C ILE A 104 2.54 -2.49 -17.33
N LYS A 105 3.52 -1.57 -17.35
CA LYS A 105 3.67 -0.57 -16.29
C LYS A 105 2.46 0.37 -16.28
N CYS A 106 1.80 0.43 -15.13
CA CYS A 106 0.79 1.43 -14.82
C CYS A 106 1.23 2.14 -13.53
N ASP A 107 1.32 3.47 -13.58
CA ASP A 107 1.65 4.30 -12.43
C ASP A 107 0.37 4.51 -11.60
N TRP A 108 0.38 4.06 -10.35
CA TRP A 108 -0.73 4.24 -9.41
C TRP A 108 -0.22 4.75 -8.05
N PRO A 109 -0.91 5.71 -7.40
CA PRO A 109 -2.03 6.50 -7.93
C PRO A 109 -1.61 7.38 -9.12
N PRO A 110 -2.57 7.87 -9.93
CA PRO A 110 -2.27 8.76 -11.03
C PRO A 110 -1.54 10.01 -10.52
N LYS A 111 -0.42 10.36 -11.17
CA LYS A 111 0.36 11.52 -10.77
C LYS A 111 -0.50 12.79 -10.94
N PRO A 112 -0.46 13.72 -9.97
CA PRO A 112 -1.13 15.00 -10.13
C PRO A 112 -0.57 15.70 -11.38
N PRO A 113 -1.41 16.47 -12.10
CA PRO A 113 -0.95 17.20 -13.26
C PRO A 113 0.18 18.15 -12.88
N LEU A 114 1.13 18.33 -13.80
CA LEU A 114 2.20 19.30 -13.61
C LEU A 114 1.58 20.69 -13.43
N ARG A 115 1.97 21.37 -12.34
CA ARG A 115 1.52 22.75 -12.08
C ARG A 115 2.06 23.74 -13.12
N PHE A 116 3.16 23.39 -13.78
CA PHE A 116 3.88 24.23 -14.74
C PHE A 116 4.19 23.43 -16.00
N GLY A 117 4.25 24.11 -17.13
CA GLY A 117 4.61 23.51 -18.41
C GLY A 117 6.10 23.16 -18.50
N ILE A 118 6.44 22.17 -19.32
CA ILE A 118 7.84 21.87 -19.64
C ILE A 118 8.42 23.07 -20.42
N GLY A 119 9.47 23.68 -19.88
CA GLY A 119 10.11 24.87 -20.47
C GLY A 119 9.58 26.20 -19.92
N GLU A 120 8.60 26.19 -19.03
CA GLU A 120 8.13 27.38 -18.34
C GLU A 120 9.17 27.85 -17.31
N ARG A 121 9.51 29.14 -17.35
CA ARG A 121 10.37 29.75 -16.32
C ARG A 121 9.51 30.08 -15.12
N VAL A 122 9.78 29.40 -14.01
CA VAL A 122 9.12 29.63 -12.73
C VAL A 122 10.04 30.38 -11.79
N GLU A 123 9.49 31.36 -11.07
CA GLU A 123 10.20 31.99 -9.97
C GLU A 123 9.95 31.19 -8.68
N CYS A 124 11.00 30.60 -8.13
CA CYS A 124 10.93 29.98 -6.81
C CYS A 124 10.64 31.06 -5.77
N ARG A 125 9.42 31.08 -5.24
CA ARG A 125 9.09 31.85 -4.05
C ARG A 125 9.71 31.18 -2.83
N ILE A 126 10.90 31.62 -2.45
CA ILE A 126 11.56 31.23 -1.20
C ILE A 126 11.06 32.17 -0.10
N GLY A 127 10.00 31.77 0.62
CA GLY A 127 9.55 32.35 1.90
C GLY A 127 9.26 33.87 1.93
N PRO A 128 8.78 34.42 3.08
CA PRO A 128 8.90 35.86 3.36
C PRO A 128 10.35 36.28 3.63
#